data_AF-A0A9D1IU16-F1
#
_entry.id   AF-A0A9D1IU16-F1
#
_cell.length_a   1.000
_cell.length_b   1.000
_cell.length_c   1.000
_cell.angle_alpha   90.00
_cell.angle_beta   90.00
_cell.angle_gamma   90.00
#
_symmetry.space_group_name_H-M   'P 1'
#
loop_
_entity.id
_entity.type
_entity.pdbx_description
1 polymer ?
#
loop_
_entity_poly.entity_id
_entity_poly.type
_entity_poly.pdbx_seq_one_letter_code
_entity_poly.pdbx_strand_id
1 'polypeptide(L)' 'MDNNAEYIELLKRSLAGETETVRLYLAVMAAAPQSAIPRLLEIQADETDHQAVIADLLLEAVAGESAGQEELVPGVE' A
#
# COMPACT_ATOMS: atom_id res chain seq x y z
N MET A 1 14.25 23.28 -4.98
CA MET A 1 13.88 22.02 -5.66
C MET A 1 12.37 21.94 -5.56
N ASP A 2 11.70 21.58 -6.65
CA ASP A 2 10.24 21.65 -6.75
C ASP A 2 9.63 20.65 -5.75
N ASN A 3 8.97 21.15 -4.70
CA ASN A 3 8.41 20.33 -3.62
C ASN A 3 7.52 19.19 -4.16
N ASN A 4 6.92 19.38 -5.33
CA ASN A 4 6.10 18.36 -5.98
C ASN A 4 6.93 17.18 -6.51
N ALA A 5 8.13 17.42 -7.05
CA ALA A 5 8.99 16.36 -7.56
C ALA A 5 9.53 15.46 -6.43
N GLU A 6 9.90 16.08 -5.30
CA GLU A 6 10.31 15.34 -4.09
C GLU A 6 9.14 14.55 -3.49
N TYR A 7 7.95 15.14 -3.43
CA TYR A 7 6.73 14.45 -2.99
C TYR A 7 6.39 13.22 -3.83
N ILE A 8 6.38 13.36 -5.16
CA ILE A 8 6.14 12.24 -6.10
C ILE A 8 7.19 11.14 -5.93
N GLU A 9 8.46 11.50 -5.72
CA GLU A 9 9.52 10.51 -5.51
C GLU A 9 9.35 9.75 -4.18
N LEU A 10 8.94 10.44 -3.12
CA LEU A 10 8.63 9.81 -1.84
C LEU A 10 7.44 8.86 -1.98
N LEU A 11 6.35 9.26 -2.65
CA LEU A 11 5.20 8.38 -2.91
C LEU A 11 5.59 7.11 -3.67
N LYS A 12 6.41 7.24 -4.72
CA LYS A 12 6.92 6.08 -5.48
C LYS A 12 7.71 5.12 -4.62
N ARG A 13 8.59 5.65 -3.75
CA ARG A 13 9.41 4.85 -2.85
C ARG A 13 8.56 4.18 -1.76
N SER A 14 7.57 4.88 -1.22
CA SER A 14 6.62 4.30 -0.26
C SER A 14 5.82 3.17 -0.90
N LEU A 15 5.25 3.37 -2.10
CA LEU A 15 4.51 2.32 -2.82
C LEU A 15 5.37 1.08 -3.10
N ALA A 16 6.63 1.27 -3.49
CA ALA A 16 7.59 0.18 -3.64
C ALA A 16 7.85 -0.54 -2.31
N GLY A 17 8.02 0.21 -1.22
CA GLY A 17 8.18 -0.33 0.13
C GLY A 17 7.02 -1.21 0.56
N GLU A 18 5.78 -0.74 0.46
CA GLU A 18 4.61 -1.55 0.83
C GLU A 18 4.46 -2.79 -0.05
N THR A 19 4.82 -2.69 -1.32
CA THR A 19 4.85 -3.86 -2.22
C THR A 19 5.87 -4.90 -1.80
N GLU A 20 7.03 -4.49 -1.29
CA GLU A 20 8.02 -5.42 -0.73
C GLU A 20 7.54 -6.03 0.58
N THR A 21 6.92 -5.23 1.47
CA THR A 21 6.32 -5.71 2.73
C THR A 21 5.26 -6.77 2.47
N VAL A 22 4.32 -6.52 1.55
CA VAL A 22 3.30 -7.48 1.11
C VAL A 22 3.93 -8.79 0.63
N ARG A 23 4.98 -8.74 -0.19
CA ARG A 23 5.67 -9.95 -0.66
C ARG A 23 6.32 -10.72 0.48
N LEU A 24 6.92 -10.01 1.43
CA LEU A 24 7.55 -10.63 2.59
C LEU A 24 6.51 -11.28 3.50
N TYR A 25 5.38 -10.61 3.78
CA TYR A 25 4.30 -11.17 4.59
C TYR A 25 3.68 -12.42 3.96
N LEU A 26 3.52 -12.48 2.64
CA LEU A 26 3.11 -13.71 1.96
C LEU A 26 4.11 -14.86 2.18
N ALA A 27 5.42 -14.58 2.12
CA ALA A 27 6.45 -15.56 2.42
C ALA A 27 6.45 -15.99 3.91
N VAL A 28 6.20 -15.04 4.82
CA VAL A 28 6.04 -15.31 6.26
C VAL A 28 4.84 -16.22 6.50
N MET A 29 3.69 -15.94 5.89
CA MET A 29 2.49 -16.78 5.98
C MET A 29 2.72 -18.20 5.48
N ALA A 30 3.54 -18.38 4.43
CA ALA A 30 3.89 -19.71 3.93
C ALA A 30 4.70 -20.56 4.94
N ALA A 31 5.42 -19.91 5.86
CA ALA A 31 6.24 -20.57 6.88
C ALA A 31 5.63 -20.55 8.29
N ALA A 32 4.58 -19.76 8.52
CA ALA A 32 4.02 -19.51 9.83
C ALA A 32 3.19 -20.69 10.37
N PRO A 33 3.13 -20.88 11.70
CA PRO A 33 2.16 -21.79 12.29
C PRO A 33 0.73 -21.28 12.04
N GLN A 34 -0.24 -22.19 11.93
CA GLN A 34 -1.63 -21.85 11.61
C GLN A 34 -2.25 -20.83 12.60
N SER A 35 -1.82 -20.84 13.86
CA SER A 35 -2.29 -19.92 14.90
C SER A 35 -1.89 -18.45 14.64
N ALA A 36 -0.84 -18.20 13.85
CA ALA A 36 -0.40 -16.84 13.52
C ALA A 36 -1.09 -16.27 12.26
N ILE A 37 -1.69 -17.12 11.43
CA ILE A 37 -2.26 -16.72 10.14
C ILE A 37 -3.32 -15.62 10.25
N PRO A 38 -4.27 -15.62 11.22
CA PRO A 38 -5.25 -14.55 11.32
C PRO A 38 -4.60 -13.16 11.49
N ARG A 39 -3.59 -13.06 12.35
CA ARG A 39 -2.88 -11.80 12.58
C ARG A 39 -2.02 -11.38 11.38
N LEU A 40 -1.47 -12.34 10.65
CA LEU A 40 -0.72 -12.06 9.42
C LEU A 40 -1.64 -11.58 8.28
N LEU A 41 -2.87 -12.10 8.20
CA LEU A 41 -3.86 -11.62 7.24
C LEU A 41 -4.34 -10.20 7.56
N GLU A 42 -4.47 -9.85 8.85
CA GLU A 42 -4.77 -8.47 9.28
C GLU A 42 -3.70 -7.49 8.80
N ILE A 43 -2.43 -7.72 9.14
CA ILE A 43 -1.35 -6.81 8.72
C ILE A 43 -1.15 -6.82 7.20
N GLN A 44 -1.46 -7.93 6.51
CA GLN A 44 -1.44 -7.97 5.05
C GLN A 44 -2.50 -7.07 4.44
N ALA A 45 -3.70 -7.03 5.03
CA ALA A 45 -4.77 -6.14 4.60
C ALA A 45 -4.36 -4.68 4.78
N ASP A 46 -3.81 -4.33 5.94
CA ASP A 46 -3.30 -2.98 6.23
C ASP A 46 -2.31 -2.51 5.15
N GLU A 47 -1.34 -3.35 4.76
CA GLU A 47 -0.37 -2.95 3.72
C GLU A 47 -0.99 -2.85 2.32
N THR A 48 -2.01 -3.66 2.00
CA THR A 48 -2.72 -3.50 0.72
C THR A 48 -3.57 -2.24 0.69
N ASP A 49 -4.07 -1.79 1.84
CA ASP A 49 -4.80 -0.53 1.98
C ASP A 49 -3.83 0.65 1.82
N HIS A 50 -2.63 0.57 2.44
CA HIS A 50 -1.56 1.55 2.21
C HIS A 50 -1.18 1.65 0.72
N GLN A 51 -1.05 0.52 0.01
CA GLN A 51 -0.80 0.52 -1.43
C GLN A 51 -1.89 1.25 -2.21
N ALA A 52 -3.15 1.05 -1.85
CA ALA A 52 -4.30 1.68 -2.51
C ALA A 52 -4.28 3.21 -2.32
N VAL A 53 -4.10 3.67 -1.08
CA VAL A 53 -4.02 5.11 -0.74
C VAL A 53 -2.82 5.77 -1.41
N ILE A 54 -1.64 5.18 -1.33
CA ILE A 54 -0.42 5.75 -1.93
C ILE A 54 -0.53 5.79 -3.46
N ALA A 55 -1.14 4.78 -4.08
CA ALA A 55 -1.36 4.78 -5.53
C ALA A 55 -2.33 5.90 -5.96
N ASP A 56 -3.37 6.17 -5.18
CA ASP A 56 -4.32 7.24 -5.46
C ASP A 56 -3.66 8.62 -5.34
N LEU A 57 -2.93 8.86 -4.24
CA LEU A 57 -2.15 10.09 -4.03
C LEU A 57 -1.12 10.31 -5.13
N LEU A 58 -0.49 9.23 -5.61
CA LEU A 58 0.45 9.30 -6.71
C LEU A 58 -0.24 9.69 -8.01
N LEU A 59 -1.42 9.14 -8.31
CA LEU A 59 -2.20 9.51 -9.49
C LEU A 59 -2.63 10.98 -9.42
N GLU A 60 -3.09 11.44 -8.26
CA GLU A 60 -3.47 12.83 -8.05
C GLU A 60 -2.27 13.76 -8.27
N ALA A 61 -1.10 13.42 -7.71
CA ALA A 61 0.11 14.24 -7.83
C ALA A 61 0.65 14.32 -9.27
N VAL A 62 0.51 13.26 -10.08
CA VAL A 62 1.07 13.22 -11.45
C VAL A 62 0.09 13.62 -12.54
N ALA A 63 -1.21 13.41 -12.33
CA ALA A 63 -2.25 13.59 -13.34
C ALA A 63 -3.43 14.47 -12.89
N GLY A 64 -3.54 14.79 -11.60
CA GLY A 64 -4.69 15.53 -11.05
C GLY A 64 -5.99 14.71 -11.05
N GLU A 65 -5.87 13.38 -11.08
CA GLU A 65 -7.00 12.44 -11.08
C GLU A 65 -6.97 11.55 -9.83
N SER A 66 -8.13 11.06 -9.41
CA SER A 66 -8.23 10.00 -8.39
C SER A 66 -8.78 8.73 -9.06
N ALA A 67 -8.24 7.60 -8.66
CA ALA A 67 -8.72 6.26 -8.97
C ALA A 67 -9.83 5.80 -8.00
N GLY A 68 -10.23 6.64 -7.03
CA GLY A 68 -11.37 6.41 -6.13
C GLY A 68 -11.21 5.16 -5.26
N GLN A 69 -9.98 4.86 -4.82
CA GLN A 69 -9.68 3.59 -4.16
C GLN A 69 -10.48 3.40 -2.86
N GLU A 70 -10.64 4.43 -2.04
CA GLU A 70 -11.44 4.40 -0.80
C GLU A 70 -12.93 4.09 -1.07
N GLU A 71 -13.48 4.50 -2.22
CA GLU A 71 -14.87 4.21 -2.59
C GLU A 71 -15.03 2.77 -3.14
N LEU A 72 -13.98 2.23 -3.77
CA LEU A 72 -14.00 0.94 -4.45
C LEU A 72 -13.61 -0.23 -3.55
N VAL A 73 -12.85 0.03 -2.48
CA VAL A 73 -12.32 -1.00 -1.57
C VAL A 73 -12.85 -0.75 -0.16
N PRO A 74 -13.88 -1.51 0.29
CA PRO A 74 -14.43 -1.33 1.62
C PRO A 74 -13.40 -1.56 2.73
N GLY A 75 -13.23 -0.57 3.61
CA GLY A 75 -12.31 -0.65 4.76
C GLY A 75 -10.98 0.08 4.55
N VAL A 76 -10.69 0.56 3.34
CA VAL A 76 -9.61 1.52 3.09
C VAL A 76 -10.08 2.89 3.56
N GLU A 77 -9.41 3.48 4.56
CA GLU A 77 -9.65 4.82 5.11
C GLU A 77 -8.37 5.67 5.11
#